data_AF-U3U450-F1
#
_entry.id   AF-U3U450-F1
#
_cell.length_a   1.000
_cell.length_b   1.000
_cell.length_c   1.000
_cell.angle_alpha   90.00
_cell.angle_beta   90.00
_cell.angle_gamma   90.00
#
_symmetry.space_group_name_H-M   'P 1'
#
loop_
_entity.id
_entity.type
_entity.pdbx_description
1 polymer ?
#
loop_
_entity_poly.entity_id
_entity_poly.type
_entity_poly.pdbx_seq_one_letter_code
_entity_poly.pdbx_strand_id
1 'polypeptide(L)'
;MKSRCICRRCGSQYIAEENYVELIRTQTLPLVISLNGHSLVNYAVEQPALPPLVRPMSTNASIRKEESENVELLQVRKESPEEYQLSRADGTHEASAICCAFLLFFLSLVLPGSLMLWIALPAGAIVAVSLWFMYRFPGEKGLRDVHCLRGAPKRWGLFGESNQEQSNISLGIIDLIYPAHWQPYVAHDLGQVTDVDIYLNRQVVRQGRFLSLQDEVRNFPVQRWRKNLVLACGSLLVLVMLVSWIPLSMPIKLSLAWLKGTESVEVNSVDKLTALPLHIGDSLKVSGTGMCSVPGNYQSNRSYAYMPFDCSAIYWNNAAPLPQSDIIDKAAALLETTTQQLHPETNTDPKLNPQLASAIQKSGMILLDDFSDLVLKTQQLCSQQQDCVRLKNALVNFGNAKDWDTLIHRADSGKLNGMNVLLRPVSAEALENLVNTATSTFFSRETRRAAETLNSPPPGGFLIISDEGRQMVNQPQPSVALFDLDAPSQWHELQRLSGMLLHTPFAASGIITSITTDANGTRHITLHNEPDAMAQWRYLGTALLMLVLIVSAVSNGLLALRRIHRNRLRMAQIQQYYDKSFNHNLSTMQSVRSLF
;
A
#
# COMPACT_ATOMS: atom_id res chain seq x y z
N MET A 1 -42.19 -53.77 -41.25
CA MET A 1 -42.51 -53.57 -39.82
C MET A 1 -43.73 -52.65 -39.79
N LYS A 2 -44.93 -53.15 -39.45
CA LYS A 2 -46.17 -52.35 -39.47
C LYS A 2 -46.26 -51.52 -38.19
N SER A 3 -46.30 -50.20 -38.33
CA SER A 3 -46.37 -49.26 -37.20
C SER A 3 -47.63 -48.40 -37.33
N ARG A 4 -48.38 -48.24 -36.24
CA ARG A 4 -49.70 -47.57 -36.19
C ARG A 4 -49.51 -46.13 -35.72
N CYS A 5 -49.98 -45.15 -36.50
CA CYS A 5 -49.94 -43.73 -36.13
C CYS A 5 -51.33 -43.08 -36.25
N ILE A 6 -51.75 -42.35 -35.21
CA ILE A 6 -53.05 -41.64 -35.14
C ILE A 6 -52.81 -40.15 -35.38
N CYS A 7 -53.52 -39.54 -36.34
CA CYS A 7 -53.36 -38.13 -36.71
C CYS A 7 -54.58 -37.29 -36.27
N ARG A 8 -54.36 -36.19 -35.54
CA ARG A 8 -55.44 -35.37 -34.92
C ARG A 8 -56.00 -34.23 -35.80
N ARG A 9 -55.66 -34.14 -37.08
CA ARG A 9 -56.29 -33.21 -38.05
C ARG A 9 -56.11 -33.71 -39.49
N CYS A 10 -57.18 -34.18 -40.12
CA CYS A 10 -57.17 -34.70 -41.49
C CYS A 10 -57.60 -33.60 -42.48
N GLY A 11 -56.69 -33.21 -43.37
CA GLY A 11 -56.90 -32.17 -44.40
C GLY A 11 -56.39 -32.56 -45.78
N SER A 12 -56.26 -33.86 -46.06
CA SER A 12 -55.93 -34.37 -47.39
C SER A 12 -56.63 -35.71 -47.64
N GLN A 13 -56.98 -35.98 -48.89
CA GLN A 13 -57.95 -37.01 -49.31
C GLN A 13 -57.52 -38.47 -49.02
N TYR A 14 -56.28 -38.69 -48.55
CA TYR A 14 -55.67 -40.01 -48.36
C TYR A 14 -55.23 -40.30 -46.91
N ILE A 15 -55.46 -39.37 -45.98
CA ILE A 15 -55.12 -39.52 -44.56
C ILE A 15 -56.39 -39.81 -43.76
N ALA A 16 -56.39 -40.94 -43.05
CA ALA A 16 -57.48 -41.37 -42.17
C ALA A 16 -57.11 -41.17 -40.69
N GLU A 17 -58.07 -41.35 -39.77
CA GLU A 17 -57.81 -41.28 -38.32
C GLU A 17 -56.80 -42.33 -37.87
N GLU A 18 -56.82 -43.52 -38.47
CA GLU A 18 -55.80 -44.56 -38.31
C GLU A 18 -55.08 -44.80 -39.64
N ASN A 19 -53.76 -44.60 -39.67
CA ASN A 19 -52.97 -44.80 -40.88
C ASN A 19 -52.03 -46.01 -40.77
N TYR A 20 -52.05 -46.86 -41.79
CA TYR A 20 -51.12 -47.97 -41.97
C TYR A 20 -50.03 -47.58 -42.96
N VAL A 21 -48.79 -47.58 -42.49
CA VAL A 21 -47.63 -47.11 -43.27
C VAL A 21 -46.64 -48.24 -43.45
N GLU A 22 -46.21 -48.48 -44.69
CA GLU A 22 -45.09 -49.38 -44.96
C GLU A 22 -43.82 -48.56 -45.21
N LEU A 23 -42.76 -48.91 -44.47
CA LEU A 23 -41.49 -48.20 -44.50
C LEU A 23 -40.34 -49.15 -44.84
N ILE A 24 -39.39 -48.65 -45.63
CA ILE A 24 -38.07 -49.24 -45.83
C ILE A 24 -37.06 -48.41 -45.02
N ARG A 25 -36.32 -49.05 -44.11
CA ARG A 25 -35.25 -48.39 -43.37
C ARG A 25 -34.04 -48.17 -44.28
N THR A 26 -33.66 -46.92 -44.50
CA THR A 26 -32.33 -46.57 -45.01
C THR A 26 -31.43 -46.14 -43.84
N GLN A 27 -30.12 -45.98 -44.08
CA GLN A 27 -29.14 -45.77 -43.00
C GLN A 27 -29.34 -44.47 -42.22
N THR A 28 -30.00 -43.45 -42.80
CA THR A 28 -30.17 -42.15 -42.13
C THR A 28 -31.65 -41.80 -41.89
N LEU A 29 -32.59 -42.20 -42.75
CA LEU A 29 -34.02 -41.90 -42.62
C LEU A 29 -34.91 -43.06 -43.13
N PRO A 30 -36.02 -43.41 -42.47
CA PRO A 30 -36.94 -44.40 -43.00
C PRO A 30 -37.78 -43.80 -44.14
N LEU A 31 -37.75 -44.43 -45.32
CA LEU A 31 -38.53 -44.03 -46.49
C LEU A 31 -39.92 -44.69 -46.42
N VAL A 32 -40.98 -43.90 -46.51
CA VAL A 32 -42.36 -44.39 -46.63
C VAL A 32 -42.65 -44.70 -48.10
N ILE A 33 -43.02 -45.94 -48.40
CA ILE A 33 -43.32 -46.40 -49.77
C ILE A 33 -44.82 -46.56 -50.02
N SER A 34 -45.61 -46.83 -48.98
CA SER A 34 -47.06 -46.89 -49.08
C SER A 34 -47.75 -46.34 -47.83
N LEU A 35 -48.92 -45.72 -48.04
CA LEU A 35 -49.78 -45.19 -46.99
C LEU A 35 -51.21 -45.67 -47.25
N ASN A 36 -51.81 -46.38 -46.29
CA ASN A 36 -53.18 -46.90 -46.35
C ASN A 36 -53.48 -47.74 -47.60
N GLY A 37 -52.50 -48.54 -48.07
CA GLY A 37 -52.65 -49.37 -49.26
C GLY A 37 -52.37 -48.65 -50.59
N HIS A 38 -52.12 -47.34 -50.57
CA HIS A 38 -51.68 -46.59 -51.74
C HIS A 38 -50.15 -46.58 -51.84
N SER A 39 -49.62 -47.27 -52.84
CA SER A 39 -48.18 -47.35 -53.14
C SER A 39 -47.77 -46.28 -54.16
N LEU A 40 -46.61 -45.66 -53.94
CA LEU A 40 -46.03 -44.66 -54.87
C LEU A 40 -45.85 -45.17 -56.30
N VAL A 41 -45.83 -46.50 -56.52
CA VAL A 41 -45.66 -47.12 -57.83
C VAL A 41 -46.93 -47.03 -58.70
N ASN A 42 -48.12 -47.00 -58.09
CA ASN A 42 -49.39 -47.02 -58.82
C ASN A 42 -49.75 -45.64 -59.43
N TYR A 43 -49.09 -44.57 -58.98
CA TYR A 43 -49.31 -43.21 -59.50
C TYR A 43 -48.71 -42.99 -60.90
N ALA A 44 -47.82 -43.86 -61.35
CA ALA A 44 -47.18 -43.75 -62.66
C ALA A 44 -48.04 -44.29 -63.83
N VAL A 45 -49.14 -45.02 -63.54
CA VAL A 45 -49.88 -45.79 -64.55
C VAL A 45 -51.28 -45.24 -64.86
N GLU A 46 -51.86 -44.39 -64.00
CA GLU A 46 -53.20 -43.82 -64.23
C GLU A 46 -53.15 -42.30 -64.49
N GLN A 47 -52.78 -41.93 -65.71
CA GLN A 47 -53.15 -40.64 -66.29
C GLN A 47 -53.96 -40.88 -67.57
N PRO A 48 -55.27 -40.55 -67.60
CA PRO A 48 -56.10 -40.70 -68.78
C PRO A 48 -55.62 -39.81 -69.94
N ALA A 49 -55.51 -40.40 -71.13
CA ALA A 49 -55.09 -39.73 -72.35
C ALA A 49 -56.07 -38.62 -72.77
N LEU A 50 -55.56 -37.39 -72.88
CA LEU A 50 -56.21 -36.25 -73.56
C LEU A 50 -55.70 -36.17 -75.02
N PRO A 51 -56.55 -35.81 -76.01
CA PRO A 51 -56.22 -35.82 -77.44
C PRO A 51 -55.18 -34.75 -77.84
N PRO A 52 -54.48 -34.92 -78.98
CA PRO A 52 -53.20 -34.26 -79.24
C PRO A 52 -53.41 -32.82 -79.74
N LEU A 53 -53.07 -31.84 -78.89
CA LEU A 53 -52.82 -30.48 -79.35
C LEU A 53 -51.30 -30.27 -79.40
N VAL A 54 -50.81 -30.14 -80.64
CA VAL A 54 -49.51 -29.59 -81.08
C VAL A 54 -48.52 -29.30 -79.94
N ARG A 55 -47.47 -30.12 -79.82
CA ARG A 55 -46.24 -29.78 -79.09
C ARG A 55 -45.71 -28.43 -79.63
N PRO A 56 -45.63 -27.35 -78.86
CA PRO A 56 -44.47 -26.48 -79.03
C PRO A 56 -43.27 -27.32 -78.59
N MET A 57 -42.23 -27.32 -79.43
CA MET A 57 -40.92 -27.90 -79.10
C MET A 57 -40.58 -27.61 -77.64
N SER A 58 -40.08 -28.62 -76.94
CA SER A 58 -39.24 -28.43 -75.78
C SER A 58 -38.26 -27.31 -76.09
N THR A 59 -38.45 -26.14 -75.48
CA THR A 59 -37.34 -25.21 -75.31
C THR A 59 -36.32 -26.00 -74.53
N ASN A 60 -35.27 -26.41 -75.22
CA ASN A 60 -34.03 -26.86 -74.63
C ASN A 60 -33.79 -25.98 -73.41
N ALA A 61 -33.47 -26.58 -72.26
CA ALA A 61 -32.77 -25.86 -71.21
C ALA A 61 -31.45 -25.43 -71.83
N SER A 62 -31.47 -24.30 -72.53
CA SER A 62 -30.29 -23.62 -72.94
C SER A 62 -29.63 -23.22 -71.63
N ILE A 63 -28.51 -23.85 -71.33
CA ILE A 63 -27.43 -23.16 -70.62
C ILE A 63 -27.12 -21.97 -71.53
N ARG A 64 -27.88 -20.90 -71.33
CA ARG A 64 -27.51 -19.58 -71.79
C ARG A 64 -26.17 -19.41 -71.09
N LYS A 65 -25.09 -19.33 -71.86
CA LYS A 65 -23.83 -18.79 -71.35
C LYS A 65 -24.25 -17.51 -70.63
N GLU A 66 -24.19 -17.51 -69.30
CA GLU A 66 -24.30 -16.27 -68.54
C GLU A 66 -23.34 -15.32 -69.24
N GLU A 67 -23.86 -14.21 -69.75
CA GLU A 67 -23.01 -13.07 -70.07
C GLU A 67 -22.11 -12.95 -68.86
N SER A 68 -20.80 -13.11 -69.06
CA SER A 68 -19.82 -12.99 -68.00
C SER A 68 -20.22 -11.77 -67.19
N GLU A 69 -20.60 -11.98 -65.93
CA GLU A 69 -20.91 -10.86 -65.04
C GLU A 69 -19.61 -10.07 -64.95
N ASN A 70 -19.51 -9.04 -65.78
CA ASN A 70 -18.28 -8.29 -65.97
C ASN A 70 -18.11 -7.44 -64.71
N VAL A 71 -17.44 -8.02 -63.72
CA VAL A 71 -16.95 -7.26 -62.58
C VAL A 71 -15.72 -6.50 -63.06
N GLU A 72 -15.87 -5.20 -63.21
CA GLU A 72 -14.78 -4.32 -63.65
C GLU A 72 -14.00 -3.85 -62.42
N LEU A 73 -12.69 -4.09 -62.40
CA LEU A 73 -11.80 -3.45 -61.43
C LEU A 73 -11.50 -2.04 -61.91
N LEU A 74 -12.04 -1.03 -61.22
CA LEU A 74 -11.84 0.37 -61.56
C LEU A 74 -10.44 0.82 -61.14
N GLN A 75 -10.12 0.66 -59.86
CA GLN A 75 -8.88 1.15 -59.26
C GLN A 75 -8.58 0.46 -57.93
N VAL A 76 -7.29 0.35 -57.59
CA VAL A 76 -6.85 0.03 -56.23
C VAL A 76 -6.41 1.33 -55.54
N ARG A 77 -7.07 1.69 -54.45
CA ARG A 77 -6.75 2.88 -53.64
C ARG A 77 -6.25 2.47 -52.25
N LYS A 78 -5.50 3.35 -51.59
CA LYS A 78 -5.16 3.19 -50.17
C LYS A 78 -6.35 3.58 -49.28
N GLU A 79 -6.42 3.01 -48.09
CA GLU A 79 -7.36 3.40 -47.04
C GLU A 79 -7.33 4.92 -46.80
N SER A 80 -8.50 5.52 -46.69
CA SER A 80 -8.67 6.89 -46.22
C SER A 80 -8.33 7.00 -44.72
N PRO A 81 -7.97 8.21 -44.23
CA PRO A 81 -7.67 8.39 -42.81
C PRO A 81 -8.87 8.09 -41.91
N GLU A 82 -10.10 8.22 -42.41
CA GLU A 82 -11.32 7.85 -41.69
C GLU A 82 -11.50 6.33 -41.60
N GLU A 83 -11.28 5.59 -42.70
CA GLU A 83 -11.33 4.13 -42.73
C GLU A 83 -10.25 3.51 -41.82
N TYR A 84 -9.05 4.08 -41.81
CA TYR A 84 -7.97 3.65 -40.93
C TYR A 84 -8.34 3.77 -39.43
N GLN A 85 -9.23 4.70 -39.06
CA GLN A 85 -9.72 4.80 -37.67
C GLN A 85 -10.62 3.65 -37.26
N LEU A 86 -11.11 2.81 -38.17
CA LEU A 86 -11.83 1.58 -37.84
C LEU A 86 -10.86 0.42 -37.61
N SER A 87 -9.79 0.34 -38.39
CA SER A 87 -8.82 -0.77 -38.35
C SER A 87 -7.72 -0.60 -37.30
N ARG A 88 -7.42 0.63 -36.87
CA ARG A 88 -6.37 0.92 -35.88
C ARG A 88 -6.63 0.23 -34.53
N ALA A 89 -5.62 -0.29 -33.84
CA ALA A 89 -5.77 -0.87 -32.50
C ALA A 89 -6.18 0.18 -31.44
N ASP A 90 -6.94 -0.22 -30.42
CA ASP A 90 -7.55 0.68 -29.40
C ASP A 90 -6.55 1.48 -28.55
N GLY A 91 -5.26 1.13 -28.60
CA GLY A 91 -4.19 1.78 -27.81
C GLY A 91 -4.11 1.29 -26.37
N THR A 92 -4.69 0.12 -26.07
CA THR A 92 -4.79 -0.43 -24.71
C THR A 92 -3.46 -0.99 -24.21
N HIS A 93 -2.62 -1.50 -25.10
CA HIS A 93 -1.29 -2.03 -24.76
C HIS A 93 -0.37 -0.90 -24.30
N GLU A 94 -0.35 0.21 -25.02
CA GLU A 94 0.41 1.42 -24.70
C GLU A 94 -0.08 2.03 -23.39
N ALA A 95 -1.40 2.07 -23.17
CA ALA A 95 -1.98 2.48 -21.89
C ALA A 95 -1.53 1.59 -20.73
N SER A 96 -1.50 0.26 -20.92
CA SER A 96 -1.01 -0.66 -19.89
C SER A 96 0.48 -0.48 -19.59
N ALA A 97 1.30 -0.19 -20.61
CA ALA A 97 2.72 0.09 -20.44
C ALA A 97 2.96 1.37 -19.62
N ILE A 98 2.16 2.42 -19.83
CA ILE A 98 2.19 3.64 -19.01
C ILE A 98 1.81 3.34 -17.55
N CYS A 99 0.79 2.51 -17.33
CA CYS A 99 0.44 2.08 -15.97
C CYS A 99 1.57 1.30 -15.29
N CYS A 100 2.27 0.42 -16.02
CA CYS A 100 3.47 -0.26 -15.51
C CYS A 100 4.58 0.76 -15.18
N ALA A 101 4.77 1.79 -15.99
CA ALA A 101 5.75 2.84 -15.70
C ALA A 101 5.39 3.64 -14.44
N PHE A 102 4.11 3.94 -14.19
CA PHE A 102 3.68 4.56 -12.93
C PHE A 102 3.98 3.67 -11.71
N LEU A 103 3.81 2.35 -11.83
CA LEU A 103 4.21 1.41 -10.78
C LEU A 103 5.73 1.40 -10.56
N LEU A 104 6.53 1.49 -11.62
CA LEU A 104 8.00 1.60 -11.50
C LEU A 104 8.43 2.91 -10.82
N PHE A 105 7.78 4.04 -11.13
CA PHE A 105 8.01 5.31 -10.42
C PHE A 105 7.61 5.22 -8.94
N PHE A 106 6.54 4.51 -8.61
CA PHE A 106 6.20 4.22 -7.21
C PHE A 106 7.30 3.39 -6.53
N LEU A 107 7.75 2.32 -7.18
CA LEU A 107 8.82 1.45 -6.66
C LEU A 107 10.14 2.21 -6.48
N SER A 108 10.50 3.11 -7.40
CA SER A 108 11.74 3.90 -7.27
C SER A 108 11.75 4.80 -6.04
N LEU A 109 10.57 5.21 -5.54
CA LEU A 109 10.44 6.04 -4.35
C LEU A 109 10.47 5.23 -3.04
N VAL A 110 10.06 3.96 -3.08
CA VAL A 110 10.04 3.07 -1.91
C VAL A 110 11.36 2.33 -1.73
N LEU A 111 12.06 1.97 -2.82
CA LEU A 111 13.31 1.22 -2.76
C LEU A 111 14.51 2.08 -2.29
N PRO A 112 15.62 1.44 -1.83
CA PRO A 112 16.84 2.14 -1.43
C PRO A 112 17.36 3.12 -2.48
N GLY A 113 17.92 4.25 -2.03
CA GLY A 113 18.26 5.39 -2.90
C GLY A 113 19.23 5.05 -4.05
N SER A 114 20.07 4.02 -3.89
CA SER A 114 20.96 3.52 -4.94
C SER A 114 20.21 3.02 -6.18
N LEU A 115 19.02 2.44 -6.02
CA LEU A 115 18.20 1.91 -7.12
C LEU A 115 17.24 2.94 -7.71
N MET A 116 17.08 4.10 -7.06
CA MET A 116 16.09 5.11 -7.46
C MET A 116 16.29 5.55 -8.91
N LEU A 117 17.51 5.92 -9.29
CA LEU A 117 17.82 6.38 -10.66
C LEU A 117 17.71 5.23 -11.68
N TRP A 118 18.15 4.03 -11.31
CA TRP A 118 18.12 2.85 -12.18
C TRP A 118 16.71 2.39 -12.53
N ILE A 119 15.72 2.68 -11.68
CA ILE A 119 14.31 2.34 -11.93
C ILE A 119 13.56 3.53 -12.58
N ALA A 120 13.86 4.76 -12.18
CA ALA A 120 13.19 5.95 -12.71
C ALA A 120 13.50 6.22 -14.18
N LEU A 121 14.75 6.02 -14.62
CA LEU A 121 15.16 6.20 -16.02
C LEU A 121 14.41 5.29 -17.01
N PRO A 122 14.38 3.96 -16.83
CA PRO A 122 13.62 3.09 -17.72
C PRO A 122 12.11 3.36 -17.65
N ALA A 123 11.56 3.72 -16.48
CA ALA A 123 10.16 4.13 -16.37
C ALA A 123 9.86 5.35 -17.26
N GLY A 124 10.74 6.37 -17.24
CA GLY A 124 10.63 7.53 -18.13
C GLY A 124 10.70 7.17 -19.61
N ALA A 125 11.61 6.26 -19.99
CA ALA A 125 11.73 5.78 -21.37
C ALA A 125 10.47 5.04 -21.84
N ILE A 126 9.88 4.18 -20.99
CA ILE A 126 8.63 3.47 -21.31
C ILE A 126 7.49 4.46 -21.56
N VAL A 127 7.37 5.52 -20.75
CA VAL A 127 6.35 6.56 -20.96
C VAL A 127 6.56 7.28 -22.30
N ALA A 128 7.79 7.70 -22.59
CA ALA A 128 8.11 8.43 -23.82
C ALA A 128 7.81 7.58 -25.08
N VAL A 129 8.25 6.32 -25.09
CA VAL A 129 8.01 5.38 -26.20
C VAL A 129 6.52 5.08 -26.35
N SER A 130 5.79 4.85 -25.25
CA SER A 130 4.35 4.57 -25.28
C SER A 130 3.55 5.77 -25.81
N LEU A 131 3.91 6.99 -25.40
CA LEU A 131 3.29 8.21 -25.92
C LEU A 131 3.57 8.40 -27.41
N TRP A 132 4.81 8.13 -27.85
CA TRP A 132 5.17 8.18 -29.27
C TRP A 132 4.32 7.24 -30.11
N PHE A 133 4.17 5.97 -29.72
CA PHE A 133 3.32 5.01 -30.44
C PHE A 133 1.84 5.40 -30.40
N MET A 134 1.36 6.04 -29.33
CA MET A 134 -0.03 6.48 -29.23
C MET A 134 -0.38 7.64 -30.18
N TYR A 135 0.57 8.55 -30.45
CA TYR A 135 0.33 9.73 -31.30
C TYR A 135 0.87 9.61 -32.73
N ARG A 136 1.70 8.61 -33.02
CA ARG A 136 2.24 8.39 -34.38
C ARG A 136 1.13 8.00 -35.36
N PHE A 137 1.07 8.72 -36.48
CA PHE A 137 0.29 8.32 -37.65
C PHE A 137 1.04 7.23 -38.44
N PRO A 138 0.35 6.22 -38.99
CA PRO A 138 0.98 5.23 -39.85
C PRO A 138 1.53 5.89 -41.11
N GLY A 139 2.65 5.38 -41.62
CA GLY A 139 3.10 5.69 -42.98
C GLY A 139 2.30 4.91 -44.01
N GLU A 140 2.49 5.20 -45.30
CA GLU A 140 1.74 4.59 -46.42
C GLU A 140 1.77 3.06 -46.45
N LYS A 141 2.85 2.44 -45.95
CA LYS A 141 2.99 0.98 -45.83
C LYS A 141 2.03 0.35 -44.81
N GLY A 142 1.49 1.14 -43.87
CA GLY A 142 0.56 0.70 -42.84
C GLY A 142 -0.91 0.83 -43.22
N LEU A 143 -1.22 1.49 -44.34
CA LEU A 143 -2.58 1.63 -44.88
C LEU A 143 -2.88 0.44 -45.79
N ARG A 144 -4.05 -0.19 -45.60
CA ARG A 144 -4.47 -1.33 -46.41
C ARG A 144 -4.89 -0.90 -47.81
N ASP A 145 -4.85 -1.85 -48.73
CA ASP A 145 -5.35 -1.67 -50.10
C ASP A 145 -6.85 -1.94 -50.15
N VAL A 146 -7.57 -1.06 -50.83
CA VAL A 146 -9.01 -1.12 -51.09
C VAL A 146 -9.22 -1.24 -52.60
N HIS A 147 -9.88 -2.31 -53.02
CA HIS A 147 -10.20 -2.59 -54.41
C HIS A 147 -11.57 -2.01 -54.76
N CYS A 148 -11.62 -1.09 -55.71
CA CYS A 148 -12.86 -0.47 -56.20
C CYS A 148 -13.36 -1.29 -57.39
N LEU A 149 -14.46 -2.00 -57.20
CA LEU A 149 -15.08 -2.88 -58.19
C LEU A 149 -16.40 -2.29 -58.66
N ARG A 150 -16.78 -2.54 -59.91
CA ARG A 150 -18.09 -2.19 -60.46
C ARG A 150 -18.79 -3.45 -60.94
N GLY A 151 -20.02 -3.67 -60.47
CA GLY A 151 -20.81 -4.84 -60.85
C GLY A 151 -22.16 -4.89 -60.14
N ALA A 152 -22.95 -5.94 -60.39
CA ALA A 152 -24.25 -6.11 -59.76
C ALA A 152 -24.20 -7.14 -58.61
N PRO A 153 -24.33 -6.73 -57.33
CA PRO A 153 -24.31 -7.68 -56.22
C PRO A 153 -25.59 -8.52 -56.22
N LYS A 154 -25.43 -9.84 -56.16
CA LYS A 154 -26.54 -10.81 -56.16
C LYS A 154 -26.59 -11.57 -54.85
N ARG A 155 -27.82 -11.86 -54.42
CA ARG A 155 -28.10 -12.65 -53.24
C ARG A 155 -28.26 -14.11 -53.64
N TRP A 156 -27.37 -14.98 -53.17
CA TRP A 156 -27.49 -16.41 -53.38
C TRP A 156 -28.25 -17.01 -52.20
N GLY A 157 -29.38 -17.64 -52.49
CA GLY A 157 -30.15 -18.41 -51.53
C GLY A 157 -30.04 -19.90 -51.86
N LEU A 158 -29.65 -20.72 -50.90
CA LEU A 158 -29.86 -22.16 -50.99
C LEU A 158 -31.36 -22.41 -50.83
N PHE A 159 -32.02 -22.81 -51.92
CA PHE A 159 -33.44 -23.17 -51.89
C PHE A 159 -33.63 -24.37 -50.95
N GLY A 160 -34.25 -24.17 -49.77
CA GLY A 160 -34.66 -25.27 -48.88
C GLY A 160 -34.50 -25.03 -47.37
N GLU A 161 -33.73 -24.03 -46.93
CA GLU A 161 -33.60 -23.71 -45.50
C GLU A 161 -34.38 -22.45 -45.14
N SER A 162 -35.30 -22.56 -44.18
CA SER A 162 -36.21 -21.50 -43.72
C SER A 162 -35.55 -20.37 -42.91
N ASN A 163 -34.22 -20.33 -42.83
CA ASN A 163 -33.48 -19.26 -42.16
C ASN A 163 -32.97 -18.24 -43.18
N GLN A 164 -33.79 -17.24 -43.48
CA GLN A 164 -33.49 -16.12 -44.38
C GLN A 164 -32.31 -15.21 -43.94
N GLU A 165 -31.69 -15.46 -42.78
CA GLU A 165 -30.63 -14.62 -42.21
C GLU A 165 -29.22 -14.91 -42.75
N GLN A 166 -28.99 -16.03 -43.45
CA GLN A 166 -27.65 -16.45 -43.93
C GLN A 166 -27.56 -16.56 -45.46
N SER A 167 -28.09 -15.59 -46.17
CA SER A 167 -27.86 -15.48 -47.61
C SER A 167 -26.52 -14.81 -47.89
N ASN A 168 -25.59 -15.51 -48.52
CA ASN A 168 -24.35 -14.88 -48.98
C ASN A 168 -24.66 -13.97 -50.17
N ILE A 169 -24.15 -12.73 -50.11
CA ILE A 169 -24.24 -11.77 -51.20
C ILE A 169 -22.90 -11.81 -51.91
N SER A 170 -22.89 -12.05 -53.23
CA SER A 170 -21.65 -12.08 -54.01
C SER A 170 -21.70 -11.05 -55.13
N LEU A 171 -20.51 -10.63 -55.53
CA LEU A 171 -20.26 -9.83 -56.73
C LEU A 171 -19.47 -10.70 -57.70
N GLY A 172 -20.16 -11.30 -58.68
CA GLY A 172 -19.60 -12.38 -59.48
C GLY A 172 -19.17 -13.56 -58.59
N ILE A 173 -17.86 -13.85 -58.57
CA ILE A 173 -17.25 -14.97 -57.83
C ILE A 173 -16.82 -14.57 -56.40
N ILE A 174 -16.89 -13.27 -56.06
CA ILE A 174 -16.39 -12.77 -54.77
C ILE A 174 -17.54 -12.63 -53.79
N ASP A 175 -17.53 -13.39 -52.70
CA ASP A 175 -18.47 -13.22 -51.59
C ASP A 175 -18.18 -11.92 -50.84
N LEU A 176 -19.20 -11.10 -50.61
CA LEU A 176 -19.10 -9.82 -49.92
C LEU A 176 -19.49 -9.97 -48.44
N ILE A 177 -18.65 -9.47 -47.54
CA ILE A 177 -18.89 -9.47 -46.10
C ILE A 177 -19.32 -8.06 -45.67
N TYR A 178 -20.59 -7.91 -45.31
CA TYR A 178 -21.18 -6.65 -44.87
C TYR A 178 -21.14 -6.47 -43.35
N PRO A 179 -20.98 -5.23 -42.84
CA PRO A 179 -21.23 -4.91 -41.44
C PRO A 179 -22.67 -5.29 -41.03
N ALA A 180 -22.83 -5.79 -39.79
CA ALA A 180 -24.12 -6.27 -39.31
C ALA A 180 -25.23 -5.19 -39.34
N HIS A 181 -24.88 -3.93 -39.10
CA HIS A 181 -25.84 -2.82 -39.11
C HIS A 181 -26.25 -2.36 -40.51
N TRP A 182 -25.59 -2.83 -41.56
CA TRP A 182 -25.95 -2.52 -42.95
C TRP A 182 -26.97 -3.49 -43.55
N GLN A 183 -27.12 -4.70 -42.98
CA GLN A 183 -28.01 -5.75 -43.46
C GLN A 183 -29.42 -5.29 -43.91
N PRO A 184 -30.16 -4.42 -43.19
CA PRO A 184 -31.49 -3.98 -43.63
C PRO A 184 -31.47 -3.07 -44.87
N TYR A 185 -30.37 -2.41 -45.17
CA TYR A 185 -30.26 -1.44 -46.26
C TYR A 185 -29.71 -2.05 -47.55
N VAL A 186 -28.93 -3.13 -47.46
CA VAL A 186 -28.25 -3.75 -48.61
C VAL A 186 -29.22 -4.21 -49.71
N ALA A 187 -30.45 -4.56 -49.34
CA ALA A 187 -31.46 -5.04 -50.30
C ALA A 187 -31.83 -4.04 -51.41
N HIS A 188 -31.65 -2.74 -51.18
CA HIS A 188 -32.05 -1.70 -52.14
C HIS A 188 -31.19 -1.68 -53.42
N ASP A 189 -29.92 -2.07 -53.31
CA ASP A 189 -28.92 -2.00 -54.38
C ASP A 189 -28.64 -3.38 -55.01
N LEU A 190 -29.35 -4.43 -54.57
CA LEU A 190 -29.18 -5.79 -55.12
C LEU A 190 -29.67 -5.88 -56.57
N GLY A 191 -28.89 -6.55 -57.42
CA GLY A 191 -29.18 -6.74 -58.84
C GLY A 191 -28.98 -5.50 -59.72
N GLN A 192 -28.60 -4.35 -59.15
CA GLN A 192 -28.26 -3.13 -59.88
C GLN A 192 -26.74 -2.99 -60.02
N VAL A 193 -26.26 -2.46 -61.16
CA VAL A 193 -24.83 -2.19 -61.34
C VAL A 193 -24.43 -1.04 -60.41
N THR A 194 -23.61 -1.35 -59.40
CA THR A 194 -23.17 -0.41 -58.37
C THR A 194 -21.66 -0.51 -58.16
N ASP A 195 -21.07 0.58 -57.68
CA ASP A 195 -19.66 0.61 -57.30
C ASP A 195 -19.53 0.06 -55.86
N VAL A 196 -18.63 -0.90 -55.68
CA VAL A 196 -18.37 -1.60 -54.42
C VAL A 196 -16.88 -1.53 -54.11
N ASP A 197 -16.54 -0.90 -53.00
CA ASP A 197 -15.16 -0.87 -52.49
C ASP A 197 -14.99 -2.00 -51.48
N ILE A 198 -14.01 -2.88 -51.69
CA ILE A 198 -13.73 -4.00 -50.80
C ILE A 198 -12.27 -4.04 -50.33
N TYR A 199 -12.07 -4.54 -49.12
CA TYR A 199 -10.77 -4.97 -48.66
C TYR A 199 -10.37 -6.33 -49.26
N LEU A 200 -9.08 -6.68 -49.18
CA LEU A 200 -8.57 -7.99 -49.59
C LEU A 200 -9.25 -9.17 -48.84
N ASN A 201 -9.72 -8.93 -47.62
CA ASN A 201 -10.46 -9.91 -46.80
C ASN A 201 -11.97 -9.97 -47.13
N ARG A 202 -12.39 -9.36 -48.25
CA ARG A 202 -13.77 -9.31 -48.75
C ARG A 202 -14.76 -8.48 -47.92
N GLN A 203 -14.29 -7.72 -46.94
CA GLN A 203 -15.14 -6.78 -46.20
C GLN A 203 -15.47 -5.56 -47.06
N VAL A 204 -16.75 -5.23 -47.12
CA VAL A 204 -17.24 -4.08 -47.91
C VAL A 204 -17.03 -2.78 -47.14
N VAL A 205 -16.43 -1.81 -47.81
CA VAL A 205 -16.09 -0.48 -47.28
C VAL A 205 -17.10 0.56 -47.75
N ARG A 206 -17.55 0.43 -49.00
CA ARG A 206 -18.56 1.30 -49.60
C ARG A 206 -19.37 0.51 -50.64
N GLN A 207 -20.67 0.79 -50.72
CA GLN A 207 -21.55 0.31 -51.77
C GLN A 207 -22.46 1.45 -52.24
N GLY A 208 -22.43 1.71 -53.55
CA GLY A 208 -23.32 2.68 -54.17
C GLY A 208 -23.13 4.10 -53.63
N ARG A 209 -24.25 4.79 -53.44
CA ARG A 209 -24.28 6.23 -53.11
C ARG A 209 -24.31 6.52 -51.61
N PHE A 210 -24.97 5.68 -50.81
CA PHE A 210 -25.27 5.99 -49.41
C PHE A 210 -24.47 5.15 -48.41
N LEU A 211 -24.18 3.88 -48.73
CA LEU A 211 -23.45 2.99 -47.84
C LEU A 211 -21.95 3.24 -47.97
N SER A 212 -21.37 3.94 -46.99
CA SER A 212 -19.95 4.28 -46.96
C SER A 212 -19.46 4.33 -45.52
N LEU A 213 -18.44 3.52 -45.19
CA LEU A 213 -17.79 3.55 -43.87
C LEU A 213 -17.03 4.87 -43.65
N GLN A 214 -16.53 5.47 -44.73
CA GLN A 214 -15.84 6.76 -44.68
C GLN A 214 -16.80 7.86 -44.17
N ASP A 215 -18.01 7.94 -44.72
CA ASP A 215 -19.01 8.92 -44.30
C ASP A 215 -19.54 8.62 -42.89
N GLU A 216 -19.65 7.34 -42.53
CA GLU A 216 -20.03 6.93 -41.18
C GLU A 216 -19.05 7.45 -40.13
N VAL A 217 -17.74 7.29 -40.35
CA VAL A 217 -16.72 7.76 -39.41
C VAL A 217 -16.63 9.29 -39.40
N ARG A 218 -16.81 9.94 -40.55
CA ARG A 218 -16.80 11.40 -40.66
C ARG A 218 -17.94 12.05 -39.88
N ASN A 219 -19.15 11.50 -39.98
CA ASN A 219 -20.33 12.02 -39.29
C ASN A 219 -20.43 11.51 -37.84
N PHE A 220 -19.98 10.28 -37.59
CA PHE A 220 -20.07 9.59 -36.30
C PHE A 220 -18.72 8.97 -35.90
N PRO A 221 -17.77 9.81 -35.42
CA PRO A 221 -16.40 9.38 -35.15
C PRO A 221 -16.32 8.33 -34.04
N VAL A 222 -15.46 7.32 -34.26
CA VAL A 222 -15.27 6.18 -33.34
C VAL A 222 -14.69 6.65 -32.00
N GLN A 223 -15.43 6.42 -30.91
CA GLN A 223 -15.03 6.85 -29.56
C GLN A 223 -14.34 5.72 -28.79
N ARG A 224 -13.01 5.65 -28.89
CA ARG A 224 -12.22 4.65 -28.15
C ARG A 224 -12.03 5.05 -26.69
N TRP A 225 -12.74 4.36 -25.80
CA TRP A 225 -12.77 4.65 -24.37
C TRP A 225 -11.85 3.74 -23.54
N ARG A 226 -11.55 2.52 -24.03
CA ARG A 226 -10.82 1.50 -23.27
C ARG A 226 -9.46 1.97 -22.76
N LYS A 227 -8.66 2.64 -23.61
CA LYS A 227 -7.35 3.17 -23.22
C LYS A 227 -7.44 4.19 -22.07
N ASN A 228 -8.44 5.07 -22.11
CA ASN A 228 -8.64 6.08 -21.06
C ASN A 228 -9.12 5.41 -19.77
N LEU A 229 -9.96 4.37 -19.87
CA LEU A 229 -10.38 3.61 -18.69
C LEU A 229 -9.19 2.90 -18.04
N VAL A 230 -8.33 2.24 -18.82
CA VAL A 230 -7.12 1.57 -18.32
C VAL A 230 -6.19 2.56 -17.62
N LEU A 231 -5.95 3.74 -18.22
CA LEU A 231 -5.14 4.80 -17.60
C LEU A 231 -5.76 5.33 -16.31
N ALA A 232 -7.08 5.53 -16.28
CA ALA A 232 -7.79 6.00 -15.09
C ALA A 232 -7.73 4.98 -13.95
N CYS A 233 -8.03 3.71 -14.23
CA CYS A 233 -7.95 2.63 -13.24
C CYS A 233 -6.51 2.40 -12.75
N GLY A 234 -5.53 2.39 -13.66
CA GLY A 234 -4.13 2.20 -13.30
C GLY A 234 -3.56 3.35 -12.48
N SER A 235 -3.85 4.61 -12.85
CA SER A 235 -3.43 5.77 -12.06
C SER A 235 -4.09 5.82 -10.68
N LEU A 236 -5.38 5.48 -10.58
CA LEU A 236 -6.09 5.38 -9.31
C LEU A 236 -5.52 4.29 -8.40
N LEU A 237 -5.17 3.12 -8.96
CA LEU A 237 -4.54 2.03 -8.20
C LEU A 237 -3.20 2.48 -7.60
N VAL A 238 -2.32 3.08 -8.42
CA VAL A 238 -1.01 3.57 -7.95
C VAL A 238 -1.19 4.69 -6.91
N LEU A 239 -2.17 5.58 -7.11
CA LEU A 239 -2.47 6.65 -6.16
C LEU A 239 -2.90 6.09 -4.79
N VAL A 240 -3.77 5.07 -4.77
CA VAL A 240 -4.19 4.40 -3.53
C VAL A 240 -3.00 3.73 -2.85
N MET A 241 -2.14 3.03 -3.61
CA MET A 241 -0.90 2.46 -3.07
C MET A 241 0.01 3.52 -2.45
N LEU A 242 0.23 4.64 -3.15
CA LEU A 242 1.08 5.72 -2.67
C LEU A 242 0.57 6.33 -1.37
N VAL A 243 -0.74 6.59 -1.27
CA VAL A 243 -1.38 7.15 -0.06
C VAL A 243 -1.32 6.19 1.12
N SER A 244 -1.41 4.88 0.85
CA SER A 244 -1.44 3.85 1.89
C SER A 244 -0.04 3.52 2.42
N TRP A 245 0.98 3.56 1.55
CA TRP A 245 2.35 3.15 1.89
C TRP A 245 3.24 4.30 2.37
N ILE A 246 2.97 5.53 1.93
CA ILE A 246 3.79 6.70 2.27
C ILE A 246 2.99 7.60 3.22
N PRO A 247 3.45 7.84 4.46
CA PRO A 247 2.78 8.76 5.37
C PRO A 247 2.86 10.19 4.82
N LEU A 248 1.78 10.63 4.17
CA LEU A 248 1.66 11.93 3.50
C LEU A 248 1.66 13.13 4.45
N SER A 249 1.54 12.90 5.77
CA SER A 249 1.49 13.95 6.78
C SER A 249 2.78 14.78 6.83
N MET A 250 3.94 14.15 6.60
CA MET A 250 5.24 14.82 6.63
C MET A 250 5.56 15.59 5.34
N PRO A 251 5.50 15.01 4.12
CA PRO A 251 5.84 15.72 2.88
C PRO A 251 4.93 16.91 2.59
N ILE A 252 3.64 16.85 2.98
CA ILE A 252 2.72 17.98 2.80
C ILE A 252 3.10 19.14 3.75
N LYS A 253 3.41 18.84 5.02
CA LYS A 253 3.83 19.87 5.98
C LYS A 253 5.16 20.51 5.59
N LEU A 254 6.12 19.69 5.15
CA LEU A 254 7.43 20.15 4.68
C LEU A 254 7.32 20.99 3.40
N SER A 255 6.55 20.55 2.40
CA SER A 255 6.36 21.34 1.17
C SER A 255 5.65 22.67 1.43
N LEU A 256 4.69 22.71 2.37
CA LEU A 256 4.04 23.97 2.79
C LEU A 256 4.99 24.91 3.56
N ALA A 257 5.87 24.36 4.40
CA ALA A 257 6.85 25.13 5.17
C ALA A 257 7.89 25.78 4.24
N TRP A 258 8.39 25.03 3.25
CA TRP A 258 9.33 25.53 2.25
C TRP A 258 8.75 26.63 1.36
N LEU A 259 7.45 26.55 1.02
CA LEU A 259 6.79 27.58 0.21
C LEU A 259 6.65 28.92 0.94
N LYS A 260 6.74 28.92 2.28
CA LYS A 260 6.63 30.12 3.12
C LYS A 260 7.96 30.83 3.39
N GLY A 261 9.09 30.23 3.00
CA GLY A 261 10.43 30.75 3.25
C GLY A 261 10.85 30.49 4.69
N THR A 262 11.78 29.55 4.89
CA THR A 262 12.30 29.18 6.21
C THR A 262 13.55 30.00 6.52
N GLU A 263 13.56 30.73 7.64
CA GLU A 263 14.79 31.30 8.20
C GLU A 263 15.51 30.21 9.00
N SER A 264 16.80 29.99 8.74
CA SER A 264 17.63 29.09 9.53
C SER A 264 18.14 29.84 10.75
N VAL A 265 17.67 29.46 11.94
CA VAL A 265 17.98 30.15 13.19
C VAL A 265 18.96 29.30 14.00
N GLU A 266 20.20 29.78 14.15
CA GLU A 266 21.23 29.12 14.97
C GLU A 266 21.33 29.80 16.34
N VAL A 267 21.12 29.03 17.41
CA VAL A 267 21.06 29.56 18.78
C VAL A 267 21.92 28.76 19.74
N ASN A 268 22.80 29.47 20.43
CA ASN A 268 23.76 28.87 21.37
C ASN A 268 23.50 29.24 22.84
N SER A 269 22.44 30.00 23.13
CA SER A 269 22.07 30.37 24.51
C SER A 269 20.56 30.48 24.70
N VAL A 270 20.12 30.18 25.92
CA VAL A 270 18.71 30.26 26.34
C VAL A 270 18.14 31.67 26.13
N ASP A 271 18.91 32.71 26.47
CA ASP A 271 18.48 34.11 26.36
C ASP A 271 18.30 34.59 24.90
N LYS A 272 19.04 34.00 23.97
CA LYS A 272 18.85 34.26 22.55
C LYS A 272 17.57 33.58 22.05
N LEU A 273 17.32 32.35 22.49
CA LEU A 273 16.14 31.59 22.09
C LEU A 273 14.84 32.20 22.62
N THR A 274 14.86 32.84 23.80
CA THR A 274 13.70 33.55 24.36
C THR A 274 13.35 34.83 23.59
N ALA A 275 14.35 35.54 23.08
CA ALA A 275 14.18 36.79 22.35
C ALA A 275 13.68 36.60 20.90
N LEU A 276 13.86 35.40 20.33
CA LEU A 276 13.46 35.07 18.96
C LEU A 276 12.01 34.56 18.88
N PRO A 277 11.15 35.14 18.01
CA PRO A 277 9.83 34.58 17.72
C PRO A 277 9.95 33.35 16.82
N LEU A 278 9.82 32.16 17.40
CA LEU A 278 9.87 30.89 16.68
C LEU A 278 8.49 30.55 16.06
N HIS A 279 8.49 30.09 14.81
CA HIS A 279 7.30 29.63 14.11
C HIS A 279 7.41 28.15 13.71
N ILE A 280 6.25 27.51 13.53
CA ILE A 280 6.18 26.14 13.00
C ILE A 280 6.65 26.15 11.55
N GLY A 281 7.67 25.36 11.23
CA GLY A 281 8.31 25.28 9.92
C GLY A 281 9.72 25.89 9.86
N ASP A 282 10.16 26.63 10.87
CA ASP A 282 11.53 27.19 10.92
C ASP A 282 12.56 26.07 11.08
N SER A 283 13.74 26.23 10.48
CA SER A 283 14.91 25.38 10.74
C SER A 283 15.63 25.91 11.96
N LEU A 284 15.71 25.10 13.01
CA LEU A 284 16.33 25.44 14.27
C LEU A 284 17.57 24.57 14.49
N LYS A 285 18.71 25.23 14.67
CA LYS A 285 19.96 24.60 15.06
C LYS A 285 20.37 25.12 16.43
N VAL A 286 20.30 24.26 17.43
CA VAL A 286 20.58 24.60 18.83
C VAL A 286 21.80 23.83 19.31
N SER A 287 22.72 24.54 19.96
CA SER A 287 23.79 23.91 20.71
C SER A 287 23.90 24.52 22.10
N GLY A 288 24.15 23.72 23.11
CA GLY A 288 24.18 24.22 24.48
C GLY A 288 24.48 23.12 25.48
N THR A 289 24.40 23.48 26.76
CA THR A 289 24.46 22.55 27.88
C THR A 289 23.08 22.38 28.48
N GLY A 290 22.62 21.14 28.60
CA GLY A 290 21.28 20.82 29.08
C GLY A 290 21.22 19.51 29.85
N MET A 291 20.06 19.28 30.44
CA MET A 291 19.72 18.08 31.20
C MET A 291 18.88 17.15 30.33
N CYS A 292 19.23 15.87 30.27
CA CYS A 292 18.33 14.88 29.67
C CYS A 292 17.04 14.76 30.49
N SER A 293 15.90 14.73 29.83
CA SER A 293 14.61 14.61 30.51
C SER A 293 14.44 13.24 31.15
N VAL A 294 13.72 13.16 32.26
CA VAL A 294 13.23 11.89 32.81
C VAL A 294 11.74 11.81 32.47
N PRO A 295 11.29 10.87 31.63
CA PRO A 295 9.89 10.82 31.22
C PRO A 295 9.02 10.30 32.38
N GLY A 296 7.87 10.93 32.60
CA GLY A 296 6.90 10.46 33.60
C GLY A 296 6.28 9.10 33.26
N ASN A 297 6.19 8.76 31.97
CA ASN A 297 5.75 7.46 31.48
C ASN A 297 6.71 6.94 30.41
N TYR A 298 7.26 5.75 30.63
CA TYR A 298 8.09 5.05 29.66
C TYR A 298 7.22 4.34 28.63
N GLN A 299 7.57 4.47 27.35
CA GLN A 299 6.89 3.81 26.24
C GLN A 299 7.51 2.42 26.00
N SER A 300 6.69 1.38 25.92
CA SER A 300 7.15 0.00 25.71
C SER A 300 7.83 -0.24 24.36
N ASN A 301 7.49 0.55 23.33
CA ASN A 301 8.00 0.38 21.97
C ASN A 301 9.37 1.04 21.75
N ARG A 302 9.99 1.57 22.81
CA ARG A 302 11.19 2.40 22.70
C ARG A 302 12.27 1.92 23.67
N SER A 303 13.50 1.84 23.18
CA SER A 303 14.65 1.51 24.01
C SER A 303 15.22 2.78 24.64
N TYR A 304 15.36 2.76 25.96
CA TYR A 304 15.95 3.85 26.73
C TYR A 304 17.40 3.52 27.06
N ALA A 305 18.32 4.07 26.28
CA ALA A 305 19.75 3.78 26.43
C ALA A 305 20.34 4.26 27.77
N TYR A 306 19.77 5.29 28.39
CA TYR A 306 20.25 5.91 29.63
C TYR A 306 19.23 5.85 30.76
N MET A 307 18.36 4.83 30.78
CA MET A 307 17.28 4.71 31.77
C MET A 307 17.80 4.99 33.20
N PRO A 308 17.19 5.94 33.96
CA PRO A 308 15.86 6.55 33.76
C PRO A 308 15.82 7.77 32.81
N PHE A 309 16.95 8.22 32.27
CA PHE A 309 17.01 9.41 31.41
C PHE A 309 16.66 9.09 29.95
N ASP A 310 16.02 10.06 29.29
CA ASP A 310 15.76 10.10 27.86
C ASP A 310 16.41 11.35 27.24
N CYS A 311 17.58 11.17 26.63
CA CYS A 311 18.32 12.24 25.95
C CYS A 311 17.83 12.53 24.53
N SER A 312 16.67 12.00 24.13
CA SER A 312 15.93 12.50 22.96
C SER A 312 15.08 13.72 23.27
N ALA A 313 14.91 14.04 24.55
CA ALA A 313 14.30 15.27 25.02
C ALA A 313 15.25 15.93 26.02
N ILE A 314 15.67 17.16 25.71
CA ILE A 314 16.64 17.89 26.51
C ILE A 314 16.00 19.13 27.08
N TYR A 315 16.12 19.24 28.38
CA TYR A 315 15.72 20.38 29.15
C TYR A 315 16.88 21.38 29.23
N TRP A 316 16.66 22.57 28.68
CA TRP A 316 17.67 23.63 28.63
C TRP A 316 17.31 24.74 29.63
N ASN A 317 17.92 24.66 30.81
CA ASN A 317 17.77 25.62 31.91
C ASN A 317 19.02 25.60 32.81
N ASN A 318 19.18 26.62 33.66
CA ASN A 318 20.35 26.86 34.52
C ASN A 318 20.26 26.26 35.93
N ALA A 319 19.33 25.33 36.21
CA ALA A 319 19.17 24.77 37.54
C ALA A 319 18.99 23.24 37.51
N ALA A 320 19.77 22.53 38.33
CA ALA A 320 19.34 21.36 39.10
C ALA A 320 20.46 20.90 40.07
N PRO A 321 20.12 20.56 41.32
CA PRO A 321 21.05 19.95 42.27
C PRO A 321 21.21 18.43 42.03
N LEU A 322 22.37 17.90 42.37
CA LEU A 322 22.66 16.46 42.39
C LEU A 322 21.82 15.74 43.46
N PRO A 323 21.44 14.46 43.25
CA PRO A 323 20.76 13.67 44.27
C PRO A 323 21.70 13.39 45.46
N GLN A 324 21.33 13.91 46.63
CA GLN A 324 21.99 13.63 47.92
C GLN A 324 20.98 12.99 48.88
N SER A 325 21.41 11.99 49.68
CA SER A 325 20.55 11.32 50.65
C SER A 325 21.32 10.84 51.87
N ASP A 326 21.01 11.44 53.02
CA ASP A 326 21.58 11.06 54.32
C ASP A 326 21.27 9.60 54.72
N ILE A 327 20.21 9.00 54.16
CA ILE A 327 19.83 7.60 54.43
C ILE A 327 20.80 6.65 53.73
N ILE A 328 21.19 6.99 52.51
CA ILE A 328 22.17 6.21 51.75
C ILE A 328 23.54 6.26 52.44
N ASP A 329 23.97 7.43 52.91
CA ASP A 329 25.23 7.58 53.63
C ASP A 329 25.26 6.71 54.89
N LYS A 330 24.14 6.64 55.63
CA LYS A 330 24.00 5.75 56.79
C LYS A 330 24.00 4.27 56.41
N ALA A 331 23.34 3.90 55.31
CA ALA A 331 23.29 2.52 54.82
C ALA A 331 24.66 2.04 54.32
N ALA A 332 25.37 2.89 53.57
CA ALA A 332 26.73 2.66 53.12
C ALA A 332 27.68 2.54 54.30
N ALA A 333 27.58 3.43 55.30
CA ALA A 333 28.39 3.36 56.52
C ALA A 333 28.16 2.06 57.31
N LEU A 334 26.93 1.54 57.38
CA LEU A 334 26.65 0.25 58.02
C LEU A 334 27.23 -0.93 57.22
N LEU A 335 27.08 -0.90 55.89
CA LEU A 335 27.59 -1.92 54.99
C LEU A 335 29.12 -1.99 55.06
N GLU A 336 29.79 -0.83 54.94
CA GLU A 336 31.24 -0.70 55.01
C GLU A 336 31.79 -1.18 56.35
N THR A 337 31.20 -0.75 57.47
CA THR A 337 31.62 -1.24 58.81
C THR A 337 31.44 -2.75 58.94
N THR A 338 30.35 -3.31 58.42
CA THR A 338 30.11 -4.77 58.47
C THR A 338 31.16 -5.53 57.65
N THR A 339 31.45 -5.07 56.43
CA THR A 339 32.46 -5.68 55.57
C THR A 339 33.86 -5.56 56.15
N GLN A 340 34.23 -4.38 56.68
CA GLN A 340 35.53 -4.14 57.31
C GLN A 340 35.77 -5.04 58.52
N GLN A 341 34.76 -5.23 59.38
CA GLN A 341 34.89 -6.08 60.57
C GLN A 341 34.84 -7.58 60.26
N LEU A 342 34.05 -8.01 59.27
CA LEU A 342 33.95 -9.43 58.90
C LEU A 342 35.08 -9.91 57.99
N HIS A 343 35.62 -9.02 57.16
CA HIS A 343 36.70 -9.27 56.21
C HIS A 343 37.85 -8.27 56.42
N PRO A 344 38.56 -8.33 57.56
CA PRO A 344 39.69 -7.43 57.79
C PRO A 344 40.79 -7.67 56.75
N GLU A 345 41.13 -6.63 56.00
CA GLU A 345 42.32 -6.59 55.15
C GLU A 345 43.55 -6.94 56.01
N THR A 346 44.40 -7.84 55.53
CA THR A 346 45.35 -8.65 56.32
C THR A 346 46.50 -7.88 56.99
N ASN A 347 46.47 -6.54 57.15
CA ASN A 347 47.70 -5.83 57.55
C ASN A 347 47.63 -4.56 58.40
N THR A 348 46.50 -4.09 58.93
CA THR A 348 46.50 -2.75 59.57
C THR A 348 45.61 -2.59 60.79
N ASP A 349 45.56 -3.56 61.70
CA ASP A 349 45.05 -3.30 63.05
C ASP A 349 46.16 -3.29 64.11
N PRO A 350 46.68 -2.13 64.52
CA PRO A 350 47.73 -2.02 65.55
C PRO A 350 47.24 -2.37 66.96
N LYS A 351 45.94 -2.69 67.13
CA LYS A 351 45.32 -3.05 68.42
C LYS A 351 45.26 -4.55 68.71
N LEU A 352 45.50 -5.42 67.72
CA LEU A 352 45.43 -6.87 67.91
C LEU A 352 46.83 -7.46 68.10
N ASN A 353 47.02 -8.28 69.15
CA ASN A 353 48.25 -9.05 69.32
C ASN A 353 48.40 -10.06 68.15
N PRO A 354 49.53 -10.06 67.40
CA PRO A 354 49.72 -10.92 66.23
C PRO A 354 49.58 -12.43 66.52
N GLN A 355 49.81 -12.86 67.76
CA GLN A 355 49.60 -14.25 68.18
C GLN A 355 48.11 -14.62 68.32
N LEU A 356 47.26 -13.66 68.69
CA LEU A 356 45.82 -13.87 68.83
C LEU A 356 45.13 -13.85 67.46
N ALA A 357 45.53 -12.92 66.58
CA ALA A 357 45.06 -12.86 65.19
C ALA A 357 45.30 -14.20 64.46
N SER A 358 46.53 -14.72 64.57
CA SER A 358 46.92 -15.98 63.93
C SER A 358 46.26 -17.22 64.56
N ALA A 359 45.96 -17.21 65.86
CA ALA A 359 45.22 -18.30 66.52
C ALA A 359 43.74 -18.32 66.11
N ILE A 360 43.10 -17.15 66.01
CA ILE A 360 41.71 -17.00 65.57
C ILE A 360 41.57 -17.43 64.10
N GLN A 361 42.48 -17.00 63.22
CA GLN A 361 42.49 -17.41 61.81
C GLN A 361 42.72 -18.93 61.64
N LYS A 362 43.59 -19.55 62.46
CA LYS A 362 43.77 -21.02 62.48
C LYS A 362 42.52 -21.77 62.99
N SER A 363 41.70 -21.15 63.83
CA SER A 363 40.47 -21.74 64.36
C SER A 363 39.26 -21.59 63.43
N GLY A 364 39.40 -20.83 62.34
CA GLY A 364 38.30 -20.55 61.42
C GLY A 364 37.17 -19.71 62.04
N MET A 365 37.41 -19.01 63.15
CA MET A 365 36.45 -18.07 63.74
C MET A 365 36.74 -16.64 63.25
N ILE A 366 35.69 -15.83 63.12
CA ILE A 366 35.78 -14.42 62.73
C ILE A 366 35.56 -13.59 63.99
N LEU A 367 36.40 -12.57 64.19
CA LEU A 367 36.35 -11.68 65.34
C LEU A 367 35.69 -10.36 64.94
N LEU A 368 34.61 -9.96 65.61
CA LEU A 368 34.13 -8.58 65.57
C LEU A 368 34.82 -7.83 66.71
N ASP A 369 35.62 -6.84 66.33
CA ASP A 369 36.43 -5.99 67.19
C ASP A 369 35.63 -4.81 67.78
N ASP A 370 34.71 -4.22 67.00
CA ASP A 370 33.86 -3.11 67.41
C ASP A 370 32.36 -3.40 67.18
N PHE A 371 31.85 -4.33 68.00
CA PHE A 371 30.43 -4.65 68.02
C PHE A 371 29.54 -3.45 68.40
N SER A 372 30.08 -2.47 69.13
CA SER A 372 29.33 -1.30 69.58
C SER A 372 28.99 -0.37 68.42
N ASP A 373 29.94 -0.14 67.51
CA ASP A 373 29.77 0.68 66.31
C ASP A 373 28.73 0.08 65.36
N LEU A 374 28.73 -1.25 65.19
CA LEU A 374 27.74 -1.97 64.40
C LEU A 374 26.31 -1.77 64.93
N VAL A 375 26.11 -1.83 66.25
CA VAL A 375 24.81 -1.60 66.89
C VAL A 375 24.36 -0.15 66.68
N LEU A 376 25.25 0.83 66.87
CA LEU A 376 24.93 2.25 66.72
C LEU A 376 24.58 2.61 65.27
N LYS A 377 25.36 2.15 64.27
CA LYS A 377 25.05 2.34 62.84
C LYS A 377 23.77 1.65 62.43
N THR A 378 23.49 0.47 62.98
CA THR A 378 22.20 -0.22 62.75
C THR A 378 21.04 0.61 63.30
N GLN A 379 21.20 1.24 64.48
CA GLN A 379 20.17 2.12 65.03
C GLN A 379 19.98 3.41 64.21
N GLN A 380 21.06 3.98 63.66
CA GLN A 380 20.99 5.17 62.82
C GLN A 380 20.24 4.94 61.52
N LEU A 381 20.39 3.77 60.89
CA LEU A 381 19.66 3.39 59.68
C LEU A 381 18.24 2.91 60.02
N CYS A 382 18.12 1.98 60.97
CA CYS A 382 16.88 1.27 61.30
C CYS A 382 16.19 1.92 62.52
N SER A 383 15.93 3.22 62.45
CA SER A 383 15.41 3.98 63.60
C SER A 383 13.99 3.57 64.03
N GLN A 384 13.15 3.10 63.08
CA GLN A 384 11.77 2.72 63.39
C GLN A 384 11.69 1.30 63.98
N GLN A 385 10.66 1.04 64.79
CA GLN A 385 10.49 -0.23 65.48
C GLN A 385 10.28 -1.42 64.52
N GLN A 386 9.70 -1.16 63.34
CA GLN A 386 9.44 -2.17 62.31
C GLN A 386 10.62 -2.35 61.33
N ASP A 387 11.61 -1.47 61.35
CA ASP A 387 12.77 -1.57 60.46
C ASP A 387 13.77 -2.60 60.98
N CYS A 388 14.29 -3.41 60.05
CA CYS A 388 15.41 -4.34 60.28
C CYS A 388 15.21 -5.34 61.43
N VAL A 389 13.97 -5.76 61.72
CA VAL A 389 13.62 -6.63 62.88
C VAL A 389 14.52 -7.87 62.98
N ARG A 390 14.81 -8.52 61.85
CA ARG A 390 15.68 -9.72 61.82
C ARG A 390 17.12 -9.41 62.21
N LEU A 391 17.67 -8.30 61.69
CA LEU A 391 19.02 -7.83 62.02
C LEU A 391 19.10 -7.41 63.50
N LYS A 392 18.13 -6.64 63.99
CA LYS A 392 18.05 -6.23 65.40
C LYS A 392 18.00 -7.44 66.33
N ASN A 393 17.17 -8.44 66.04
CA ASN A 393 17.08 -9.65 66.84
C ASN A 393 18.38 -10.46 66.82
N ALA A 394 19.06 -10.55 65.67
CA ALA A 394 20.37 -11.21 65.58
C ALA A 394 21.43 -10.51 66.44
N LEU A 395 21.50 -9.18 66.36
CA LEU A 395 22.42 -8.37 67.17
C LEU A 395 22.11 -8.46 68.68
N VAL A 396 20.84 -8.48 69.08
CA VAL A 396 20.45 -8.70 70.49
C VAL A 396 20.96 -10.04 71.00
N ASN A 397 20.84 -11.09 70.18
CA ASN A 397 21.34 -12.43 70.52
C ASN A 397 22.87 -12.47 70.61
N PHE A 398 23.59 -11.82 69.68
CA PHE A 398 25.05 -11.75 69.71
C PHE A 398 25.58 -10.93 70.91
N GLY A 399 24.89 -9.84 71.25
CA GLY A 399 25.24 -8.98 72.38
C GLY A 399 24.75 -9.46 73.75
N ASN A 400 24.10 -10.63 73.82
CA ASN A 400 23.47 -11.17 75.04
C ASN A 400 22.65 -10.12 75.82
N ALA A 401 21.82 -9.38 75.08
CA ALA A 401 20.92 -8.36 75.63
C ALA A 401 19.48 -8.90 75.69
N LYS A 402 18.62 -8.26 76.50
CA LYS A 402 17.22 -8.70 76.65
C LYS A 402 16.35 -8.19 75.49
N ASP A 403 16.68 -7.02 74.96
CA ASP A 403 15.89 -6.25 74.01
C ASP A 403 16.78 -5.21 73.31
N TRP A 404 16.32 -4.68 72.17
CA TRP A 404 17.09 -3.76 71.34
C TRP A 404 17.45 -2.46 72.08
N ASP A 405 16.51 -1.91 72.86
CA ASP A 405 16.73 -0.67 73.62
C ASP A 405 17.80 -0.83 74.71
N THR A 406 17.84 -1.98 75.40
CA THR A 406 18.91 -2.25 76.37
C THR A 406 20.26 -2.47 75.72
N LEU A 407 20.29 -3.02 74.50
CA LEU A 407 21.54 -3.16 73.73
C LEU A 407 22.09 -1.79 73.31
N ILE A 408 21.25 -0.89 72.79
CA ILE A 408 21.66 0.47 72.40
C ILE A 408 22.18 1.23 73.62
N HIS A 409 21.48 1.19 74.75
CA HIS A 409 21.94 1.87 75.96
C HIS A 409 23.30 1.34 76.42
N ARG A 410 23.59 0.04 76.26
CA ARG A 410 24.92 -0.53 76.57
C ARG A 410 25.99 -0.05 75.60
N ALA A 411 25.66 0.07 74.30
CA ALA A 411 26.56 0.60 73.29
C ALA A 411 26.90 2.08 73.56
N ASP A 412 25.89 2.91 73.79
CA ASP A 412 26.04 4.36 73.99
C ASP A 412 26.74 4.71 75.32
N SER A 413 26.53 3.91 76.36
CA SER A 413 27.26 4.04 77.63
C SER A 413 28.70 3.52 77.60
N GLY A 414 29.19 3.06 76.44
CA GLY A 414 30.55 2.51 76.27
C GLY A 414 30.79 1.19 76.97
N LYS A 415 29.75 0.54 77.53
CA LYS A 415 29.86 -0.76 78.23
C LYS A 415 30.20 -1.91 77.29
N LEU A 416 30.04 -1.72 75.98
CA LEU A 416 30.39 -2.69 74.94
C LEU A 416 31.79 -2.45 74.33
N ASN A 417 32.49 -1.38 74.72
CA ASN A 417 33.81 -1.06 74.18
C ASN A 417 34.84 -2.12 74.63
N GLY A 418 35.44 -2.82 73.65
CA GLY A 418 36.36 -3.93 73.89
C GLY A 418 35.70 -5.31 74.06
N MET A 419 34.39 -5.41 73.82
CA MET A 419 33.69 -6.69 73.75
C MET A 419 33.91 -7.33 72.38
N ASN A 420 34.83 -8.29 72.34
CA ASN A 420 35.14 -9.07 71.16
C ASN A 420 34.11 -10.19 70.96
N VAL A 421 33.31 -10.12 69.90
CA VAL A 421 32.33 -11.18 69.57
C VAL A 421 32.98 -12.15 68.58
N LEU A 422 33.12 -13.41 68.99
CA LEU A 422 33.62 -14.49 68.14
C LEU A 422 32.44 -15.15 67.42
N LEU A 423 32.43 -15.02 66.10
CA LEU A 423 31.44 -15.65 65.24
C LEU A 423 32.04 -16.86 64.52
N ARG A 424 31.20 -17.90 64.37
CA ARG A 424 31.48 -18.97 63.41
C ARG A 424 31.27 -18.43 61.98
N PRO A 425 31.94 -18.96 60.95
CA PRO A 425 31.80 -18.49 59.57
C PRO A 425 30.35 -18.41 59.10
N VAL A 426 29.54 -19.42 59.44
CA VAL A 426 28.10 -19.45 59.08
C VAL A 426 27.31 -18.32 59.75
N SER A 427 27.66 -17.95 61.00
CA SER A 427 27.01 -16.85 61.70
C SER A 427 27.45 -15.48 61.18
N ALA A 428 28.71 -15.36 60.77
CA ALA A 428 29.25 -14.18 60.12
C ALA A 428 28.60 -13.96 58.73
N GLU A 429 28.52 -15.01 57.92
CA GLU A 429 27.82 -14.97 56.63
C GLU A 429 26.31 -14.68 56.79
N ALA A 430 25.67 -15.22 57.84
CA ALA A 430 24.29 -14.89 58.15
C ALA A 430 24.10 -13.42 58.56
N LEU A 431 25.04 -12.86 59.34
CA LEU A 431 25.03 -11.44 59.71
C LEU A 431 25.22 -10.55 58.47
N GLU A 432 26.19 -10.86 57.62
CA GLU A 432 26.44 -10.16 56.37
C GLU A 432 25.20 -10.18 55.45
N ASN A 433 24.58 -11.35 55.28
CA ASN A 433 23.35 -11.48 54.50
C ASN A 433 22.18 -10.69 55.09
N LEU A 434 22.06 -10.63 56.42
CA LEU A 434 21.04 -9.82 57.09
C LEU A 434 21.28 -8.32 56.89
N VAL A 435 22.53 -7.87 56.97
CA VAL A 435 22.90 -6.48 56.69
C VAL A 435 22.66 -6.14 55.24
N ASN A 436 23.14 -6.95 54.29
CA ASN A 436 22.91 -6.79 52.85
C ASN A 436 21.43 -6.72 52.50
N THR A 437 20.62 -7.61 53.07
CA THR A 437 19.16 -7.60 52.86
C THR A 437 18.53 -6.33 53.43
N ALA A 438 18.94 -5.91 54.62
CA ALA A 438 18.41 -4.70 55.25
C ALA A 438 18.78 -3.44 54.44
N THR A 439 20.06 -3.23 54.15
CA THR A 439 20.56 -2.04 53.42
C THR A 439 20.02 -1.99 52.00
N SER A 440 19.94 -3.13 51.29
CA SER A 440 19.41 -3.21 49.92
C SER A 440 18.03 -2.59 49.77
N THR A 441 17.13 -2.81 50.74
CA THR A 441 15.78 -2.20 50.71
C THR A 441 15.81 -0.68 50.80
N PHE A 442 16.72 -0.10 51.60
CA PHE A 442 16.89 1.35 51.70
C PHE A 442 17.50 1.91 50.42
N PHE A 443 18.54 1.26 49.89
CA PHE A 443 19.15 1.64 48.61
C PHE A 443 18.11 1.67 47.48
N SER A 444 17.40 0.58 47.22
CA SER A 444 16.41 0.55 46.13
C SER A 444 15.28 1.56 46.32
N ARG A 445 14.81 1.78 47.54
CA ARG A 445 13.75 2.77 47.83
C ARG A 445 14.21 4.19 47.56
N GLU A 446 15.39 4.57 48.07
CA GLU A 446 15.93 5.92 47.88
C GLU A 446 16.38 6.16 46.43
N THR A 447 16.96 5.17 45.75
CA THR A 447 17.29 5.24 44.32
C THR A 447 16.04 5.52 43.48
N ARG A 448 14.94 4.81 43.74
CA ARG A 448 13.67 5.04 43.03
C ARG A 448 13.09 6.42 43.32
N ARG A 449 13.11 6.84 44.59
CA ARG A 449 12.64 8.17 44.99
C ARG A 449 13.46 9.28 44.34
N ALA A 450 14.79 9.14 44.30
CA ALA A 450 15.68 10.09 43.64
C ALA A 450 15.41 10.15 42.13
N ALA A 451 15.22 9.00 41.47
CA ALA A 451 14.84 8.95 40.06
C ALA A 451 13.50 9.66 39.79
N GLU A 452 12.51 9.51 40.67
CA GLU A 452 11.21 10.20 40.58
C GLU A 452 11.35 11.71 40.78
N THR A 453 12.22 12.18 41.69
CA THR A 453 12.47 13.62 41.87
C THR A 453 13.16 14.28 40.68
N LEU A 454 13.90 13.51 39.88
CA LEU A 454 14.50 14.01 38.63
C LEU A 454 13.47 14.30 37.53
N ASN A 455 12.24 13.79 37.67
CA ASN A 455 11.12 14.07 36.75
C ASN A 455 10.41 15.41 37.06
N SER A 456 10.82 16.17 38.08
CA SER A 456 10.32 17.53 38.34
C SER A 456 11.37 18.58 37.95
N PRO A 457 11.49 18.95 36.66
CA PRO A 457 12.39 20.02 36.27
C PRO A 457 11.94 21.36 36.87
N PRO A 458 12.87 22.31 37.06
CA PRO A 458 12.54 23.65 37.55
C PRO A 458 11.55 24.38 36.62
N PRO A 459 10.87 25.43 37.08
CA PRO A 459 9.97 26.22 36.23
C PRO A 459 10.74 27.03 35.16
N GLY A 460 10.11 27.24 33.99
CA GLY A 460 10.67 28.04 32.88
C GLY A 460 11.65 27.30 31.95
N GLY A 461 12.20 27.96 30.94
CA GLY A 461 13.18 27.36 30.00
C GLY A 461 12.54 26.63 28.80
N PHE A 462 13.34 25.79 28.13
CA PHE A 462 12.93 25.08 26.91
C PHE A 462 13.11 23.58 27.05
N LEU A 463 12.13 22.82 26.60
CA LEU A 463 12.24 21.37 26.39
C LEU A 463 12.31 21.11 24.89
N ILE A 464 13.48 20.73 24.40
CA ILE A 464 13.71 20.38 22.99
C ILE A 464 13.49 18.88 22.83
N ILE A 465 12.58 18.45 21.98
CA ILE A 465 12.17 17.05 21.82
C ILE A 465 12.43 16.59 20.38
N SER A 466 13.05 15.43 20.19
CA SER A 466 13.15 14.78 18.89
C SER A 466 11.91 13.93 18.60
N ASP A 467 11.16 14.26 17.55
CA ASP A 467 9.98 13.48 17.11
C ASP A 467 10.36 12.05 16.66
N GLU A 468 11.58 11.87 16.16
CA GLU A 468 12.12 10.58 15.72
C GLU A 468 12.70 9.76 16.87
N GLY A 469 12.79 10.37 18.05
CA GLY A 469 13.34 9.74 19.23
C GLY A 469 14.84 9.51 19.22
N ARG A 470 15.57 10.27 18.40
CA ARG A 470 17.03 10.21 18.29
C ARG A 470 17.69 10.81 19.52
N GLN A 471 18.75 10.18 20.01
CA GLN A 471 19.57 10.72 21.10
C GLN A 471 20.32 11.96 20.62
N MET A 472 20.22 13.08 21.36
CA MET A 472 20.83 14.37 20.99
C MET A 472 22.18 14.60 21.68
N VAL A 473 22.72 13.56 22.33
CA VAL A 473 23.92 13.58 23.17
C VAL A 473 24.89 12.48 22.72
N ASN A 474 26.19 12.78 22.76
CA ASN A 474 27.27 11.86 22.38
C ASN A 474 28.02 11.30 23.62
N GLN A 475 27.28 10.74 24.58
CA GLN A 475 27.87 10.15 25.79
C GLN A 475 27.95 8.61 25.69
N PRO A 476 28.90 7.94 26.35
CA PRO A 476 28.96 6.49 26.34
C PRO A 476 27.73 5.89 27.02
N GLN A 477 27.08 4.93 26.34
CA GLN A 477 25.90 4.24 26.88
C GLN A 477 26.31 3.24 27.96
N PRO A 478 25.56 3.14 29.08
CA PRO A 478 25.77 2.09 30.07
C PRO A 478 25.53 0.70 29.45
N SER A 479 26.38 -0.26 29.80
CA SER A 479 26.30 -1.65 29.30
C SER A 479 25.21 -2.47 29.99
N VAL A 480 24.81 -2.07 31.20
CA VAL A 480 23.79 -2.71 32.03
C VAL A 480 22.77 -1.65 32.44
N ALA A 481 21.48 -1.99 32.44
CA ALA A 481 20.45 -1.06 32.84
C ALA A 481 20.53 -0.78 34.34
N LEU A 482 20.15 0.44 34.75
CA LEU A 482 20.22 0.86 36.16
C LEU A 482 19.55 -0.13 37.11
N PHE A 483 18.38 -0.67 36.74
CA PHE A 483 17.60 -1.55 37.61
C PHE A 483 18.05 -3.02 37.61
N ASP A 484 19.01 -3.39 36.75
CA ASP A 484 19.58 -4.74 36.69
C ASP A 484 20.84 -4.89 37.58
N LEU A 485 21.32 -3.77 38.14
CA LEU A 485 22.46 -3.70 39.06
C LEU A 485 22.07 -4.10 40.49
N ASP A 486 23.07 -4.45 41.33
CA ASP A 486 22.87 -4.66 42.77
C ASP A 486 22.53 -3.35 43.50
N ALA A 487 21.68 -3.39 44.52
CA ALA A 487 21.09 -2.19 45.12
C ALA A 487 22.10 -1.07 45.52
N PRO A 488 23.27 -1.37 46.13
CA PRO A 488 24.29 -0.36 46.38
C PRO A 488 24.87 0.24 45.09
N SER A 489 25.20 -0.58 44.10
CA SER A 489 25.73 -0.08 42.83
C SER A 489 24.69 0.67 42.00
N GLN A 490 23.39 0.37 42.14
CA GLN A 490 22.30 1.16 41.54
C GLN A 490 22.39 2.64 41.95
N TRP A 491 22.66 2.94 43.22
CA TRP A 491 22.76 4.33 43.68
C TRP A 491 23.98 5.03 43.07
N HIS A 492 25.14 4.38 43.08
CA HIS A 492 26.37 4.94 42.50
C HIS A 492 26.23 5.18 40.99
N GLU A 493 25.58 4.25 40.29
CA GLU A 493 25.32 4.40 38.87
C GLU A 493 24.32 5.53 38.59
N LEU A 494 23.29 5.71 39.42
CA LEU A 494 22.39 6.86 39.33
C LEU A 494 23.13 8.19 39.57
N GLN A 495 24.05 8.25 40.54
CA GLN A 495 24.91 9.41 40.78
C GLN A 495 25.83 9.70 39.60
N ARG A 496 26.44 8.66 39.02
CA ARG A 496 27.29 8.77 37.83
C ARG A 496 26.50 9.27 36.61
N LEU A 497 25.34 8.68 36.35
CA LEU A 497 24.46 9.06 35.24
C LEU A 497 23.90 10.47 35.44
N SER A 498 23.45 10.84 36.64
CA SER A 498 22.99 12.21 36.91
C SER A 498 24.11 13.23 36.75
N GLY A 499 25.30 12.99 37.30
CA GLY A 499 26.45 13.86 37.10
C GLY A 499 26.86 14.03 35.63
N MET A 500 26.71 12.97 34.83
CA MET A 500 26.95 13.02 33.40
C MET A 500 25.83 13.75 32.63
N LEU A 501 24.56 13.42 32.91
CA LEU A 501 23.40 13.73 32.07
C LEU A 501 22.65 15.03 32.44
N LEU A 502 22.93 15.60 33.61
CA LEU A 502 22.38 16.90 34.04
C LEU A 502 23.06 18.10 33.35
N HIS A 503 24.33 17.96 32.96
CA HIS A 503 25.13 19.02 32.32
C HIS A 503 25.81 18.52 31.04
N THR A 504 25.01 17.96 30.14
CA THR A 504 25.53 17.43 28.87
C THR A 504 25.60 18.50 27.80
N PRO A 505 26.72 18.60 27.05
CA PRO A 505 26.69 19.31 25.79
C PRO A 505 25.78 18.56 24.82
N PHE A 506 24.87 19.29 24.19
CA PHE A 506 23.96 18.75 23.21
C PHE A 506 23.98 19.57 21.93
N ALA A 507 23.65 18.90 20.83
CA ALA A 507 23.43 19.53 19.54
C ALA A 507 22.13 18.97 18.95
N ALA A 508 21.19 19.86 18.69
CA ALA A 508 19.91 19.52 18.08
C ALA A 508 19.74 20.36 16.81
N SER A 509 19.42 19.70 15.70
CA SER A 509 19.14 20.36 14.42
C SER A 509 17.88 19.75 13.83
N GLY A 510 16.96 20.59 13.38
CA GLY A 510 15.73 20.12 12.76
C GLY A 510 14.74 21.23 12.46
N ILE A 511 13.66 20.85 11.82
CA ILE A 511 12.52 21.71 11.52
C ILE A 511 11.53 21.63 12.68
N ILE A 512 11.05 22.78 13.13
CA ILE A 512 10.07 22.87 14.22
C ILE A 512 8.71 22.35 13.73
N THR A 513 8.22 21.27 14.32
CA THR A 513 6.93 20.65 13.98
C THR A 513 5.79 21.12 14.89
N SER A 514 6.09 21.44 16.14
CA SER A 514 5.14 21.96 17.12
C SER A 514 5.84 22.78 18.20
N ILE A 515 5.13 23.78 18.73
CA ILE A 515 5.54 24.59 19.87
C ILE A 515 4.37 24.62 20.85
N THR A 516 4.56 24.08 22.05
CA THR A 516 3.55 24.15 23.13
C THR A 516 4.18 24.71 24.41
N THR A 517 3.36 25.25 25.29
CA THR A 517 3.83 25.80 26.57
C THR A 517 3.10 25.12 27.71
N ASP A 518 3.83 24.48 28.61
CA ASP A 518 3.23 23.78 29.76
C ASP A 518 2.86 24.77 30.88
N ALA A 519 2.10 24.28 31.86
CA ALA A 519 1.66 25.05 33.03
C ALA A 519 2.83 25.65 33.84
N ASN A 520 4.02 25.05 33.76
CA ASN A 520 5.24 25.51 34.43
C ASN A 520 5.99 26.61 33.64
N GLY A 521 5.43 27.08 32.52
CA GLY A 521 6.03 28.11 31.66
C GLY A 521 7.19 27.62 30.78
N THR A 522 7.41 26.30 30.73
CA THR A 522 8.38 25.64 29.84
C THR A 522 7.85 25.64 28.41
N ARG A 523 8.68 26.03 27.44
CA ARG A 523 8.33 25.92 26.01
C ARG A 523 8.83 24.61 25.44
N HIS A 524 7.93 23.78 24.97
CA HIS A 524 8.19 22.49 24.34
C HIS A 524 8.33 22.72 22.85
N ILE A 525 9.52 22.45 22.31
CA ILE A 525 9.83 22.60 20.90
C ILE A 525 10.11 21.20 20.36
N THR A 526 9.23 20.71 19.50
CA THR A 526 9.45 19.43 18.83
C THR A 526 10.19 19.66 17.52
N LEU A 527 11.30 18.95 17.36
CA LEU A 527 12.16 19.00 16.19
C LEU A 527 12.05 17.69 15.42
N HIS A 528 11.83 17.82 14.13
CA HIS A 528 12.00 16.73 13.17
C HIS A 528 13.29 16.97 12.39
N ASN A 529 14.11 15.95 12.21
CA ASN A 529 15.43 16.12 11.59
C ASN A 529 15.31 16.73 10.19
N GLU A 530 16.30 17.52 9.79
CA GLU A 530 16.33 18.02 8.42
C GLU A 530 16.44 16.83 7.47
N PRO A 531 15.59 16.77 6.43
CA PRO A 531 15.65 15.66 5.50
C PRO A 531 16.97 15.70 4.73
N ASP A 532 17.70 14.58 4.76
CA ASP A 532 18.87 14.35 3.92
C ASP A 532 18.56 14.73 2.46
N ALA A 533 19.56 15.19 1.70
CA ALA A 533 19.37 15.59 0.30
C ALA A 533 18.63 14.52 -0.55
N MET A 534 18.85 13.22 -0.26
CA MET A 534 18.14 12.11 -0.89
C MET A 534 16.65 12.03 -0.48
N ALA A 535 16.34 12.27 0.79
CA ALA A 535 14.97 12.33 1.28
C ALA A 535 14.20 13.51 0.66
N GLN A 536 14.86 14.64 0.45
CA GLN A 536 14.28 15.79 -0.27
C GLN A 536 13.87 15.44 -1.70
N TRP A 537 14.75 14.76 -2.45
CA TRP A 537 14.43 14.28 -3.80
C TRP A 537 13.24 13.30 -3.82
N ARG A 538 13.13 12.44 -2.80
CA ARG A 538 11.98 11.54 -2.66
C ARG A 538 10.68 12.29 -2.35
N TYR A 539 10.71 13.31 -1.49
CA TYR A 539 9.52 14.12 -1.21
C TYR A 539 9.07 14.92 -2.44
N LEU A 540 10.01 15.48 -3.20
CA LEU A 540 9.68 16.18 -4.44
C LEU A 540 9.14 15.20 -5.50
N GLY A 541 9.75 14.02 -5.64
CA GLY A 541 9.29 12.97 -6.54
C GLY A 541 7.90 12.43 -6.19
N THR A 542 7.62 12.19 -4.92
CA THR A 542 6.28 11.76 -4.46
C THR A 542 5.21 12.81 -4.72
N ALA A 543 5.49 14.09 -4.46
CA ALA A 543 4.57 15.19 -4.74
C ALA A 543 4.28 15.34 -6.24
N LEU A 544 5.31 15.25 -7.09
CA LEU A 544 5.14 15.31 -8.54
C LEU A 544 4.35 14.11 -9.08
N LEU A 545 4.67 12.90 -8.60
CA LEU A 545 3.96 11.68 -8.99
C LEU A 545 2.48 11.74 -8.57
N MET A 546 2.18 12.20 -7.34
CA MET A 546 0.80 12.46 -6.88
C MET A 546 0.04 13.35 -7.85
N LEU A 547 0.62 14.50 -8.21
CA LEU A 547 -0.02 15.46 -9.09
C LEU A 547 -0.31 14.85 -10.46
N VAL A 548 0.67 14.14 -11.05
CA VAL A 548 0.50 13.47 -12.34
C VAL A 548 -0.58 12.39 -12.28
N LEU A 549 -0.61 11.58 -11.22
CA LEU A 549 -1.62 10.52 -11.05
C LEU A 549 -3.03 11.10 -10.88
N ILE A 550 -3.20 12.16 -10.09
CA ILE A 550 -4.50 12.82 -9.90
C ILE A 550 -5.00 13.41 -11.21
N VAL A 551 -4.15 14.18 -11.92
CA VAL A 551 -4.51 14.78 -13.21
C VAL A 551 -4.85 13.69 -14.23
N SER A 552 -4.06 12.61 -14.28
CA SER A 552 -4.31 11.48 -15.17
C SER A 552 -5.62 10.77 -14.86
N ALA A 553 -5.90 10.45 -13.58
CA ALA A 553 -7.12 9.76 -13.16
C ALA A 553 -8.38 10.56 -13.47
N VAL A 554 -8.39 11.86 -13.14
CA VAL A 554 -9.54 12.74 -13.35
C VAL A 554 -9.77 12.98 -14.84
N SER A 555 -8.74 13.38 -15.59
CA SER A 555 -8.88 13.70 -17.01
C SER A 555 -9.28 12.46 -17.83
N ASN A 556 -8.60 11.33 -17.64
CA ASN A 556 -8.91 10.10 -18.35
C ASN A 556 -10.25 9.49 -17.92
N GLY A 557 -10.61 9.60 -16.63
CA GLY A 557 -11.92 9.17 -16.14
C GLY A 557 -13.07 9.94 -16.80
N LEU A 558 -13.00 11.28 -16.83
CA LEU A 558 -14.00 12.12 -17.50
C LEU A 558 -14.07 11.85 -19.01
N LEU A 559 -12.92 11.70 -19.67
CA LEU A 559 -12.88 11.36 -21.09
C LEU A 559 -13.45 9.97 -21.35
N ALA A 560 -13.17 8.97 -20.51
CA ALA A 560 -13.71 7.62 -20.64
C ALA A 560 -15.23 7.64 -20.53
N LEU A 561 -15.79 8.31 -19.51
CA LEU A 561 -17.24 8.43 -19.33
C LEU A 561 -17.92 9.11 -20.53
N ARG A 562 -17.38 10.26 -20.98
CA ARG A 562 -17.90 10.95 -22.18
C ARG A 562 -17.86 10.07 -23.42
N ARG A 563 -16.77 9.33 -23.63
CA ARG A 563 -16.60 8.45 -24.79
C ARG A 563 -17.49 7.21 -24.73
N ILE A 564 -17.68 6.59 -23.56
CA ILE A 564 -18.61 5.48 -23.36
C ILE A 564 -20.03 5.91 -23.71
N HIS A 565 -20.45 7.07 -23.21
CA HIS A 565 -21.79 7.61 -23.49
C HIS A 565 -22.01 7.84 -24.99
N ARG A 566 -21.07 8.53 -25.65
CA ARG A 566 -21.14 8.74 -27.11
C ARG A 566 -21.09 7.44 -27.91
N ASN A 567 -20.28 6.47 -27.49
CA ASN A 567 -20.19 5.18 -28.16
C ASN A 567 -21.50 4.37 -28.09
N ARG A 568 -22.23 4.46 -26.96
CA ARG A 568 -23.56 3.84 -26.83
C ARG A 568 -24.59 4.47 -27.77
N LEU A 569 -24.55 5.80 -27.93
CA LEU A 569 -25.47 6.53 -28.82
C LEU A 569 -25.11 6.38 -30.30
N ARG A 570 -23.84 6.10 -30.63
CA ARG A 570 -23.32 6.04 -32.00
C ARG A 570 -24.13 5.10 -32.90
N MET A 571 -24.39 3.86 -32.49
CA MET A 571 -25.09 2.89 -33.35
C MET A 571 -26.52 3.32 -33.68
N ALA A 572 -27.25 3.88 -32.70
CA ALA A 572 -28.59 4.39 -32.91
C ALA A 572 -28.61 5.59 -33.87
N GLN A 573 -27.62 6.47 -33.77
CA GLN A 573 -27.49 7.63 -34.67
C GLN A 573 -27.12 7.22 -36.10
N ILE A 574 -26.27 6.20 -36.26
CA ILE A 574 -25.92 5.64 -37.58
C ILE A 574 -27.16 5.03 -38.25
N GLN A 575 -27.95 4.26 -37.51
CA GLN A 575 -29.20 3.69 -38.03
C GLN A 575 -30.17 4.80 -38.47
N GLN A 576 -30.40 5.81 -37.62
CA GLN A 576 -31.24 6.97 -37.97
C GLN A 576 -30.74 7.73 -39.21
N TYR A 577 -29.42 7.85 -39.39
CA TYR A 577 -28.82 8.48 -40.56
C TYR A 577 -29.13 7.70 -41.85
N TYR A 578 -28.99 6.38 -41.83
CA TYR A 578 -29.32 5.55 -42.98
C TYR A 578 -30.83 5.48 -43.25
N ASP A 579 -31.66 5.32 -42.20
CA ASP A 579 -33.12 5.39 -42.31
C ASP A 579 -33.55 6.68 -43.02
N LYS A 580 -33.00 7.83 -42.62
CA LYS A 580 -33.31 9.11 -43.29
C LYS A 580 -32.84 9.13 -44.74
N SER A 581 -31.67 8.59 -45.04
CA SER A 581 -31.08 8.60 -46.39
C SER A 581 -31.85 7.73 -47.38
N PHE A 582 -32.31 6.55 -46.93
CA PHE A 582 -33.09 5.63 -47.76
C PHE A 582 -34.59 5.98 -47.81
N ASN A 583 -35.19 6.47 -46.72
CA ASN A 583 -36.62 6.85 -46.70
C ASN A 583 -36.92 8.12 -47.50
N HIS A 584 -35.96 9.04 -47.67
CA HIS A 584 -36.20 10.23 -48.47
C HIS A 584 -36.45 9.92 -49.96
N ASN A 585 -35.90 8.80 -50.46
CA ASN A 585 -36.15 8.29 -51.81
C ASN A 585 -37.56 7.69 -52.01
N LEU A 586 -38.21 7.22 -50.93
CA LEU A 586 -39.61 6.80 -50.99
C LEU A 586 -40.56 8.00 -51.13
N SER A 587 -40.26 9.11 -50.46
CA SER A 587 -41.03 10.37 -50.59
C SER A 587 -40.88 11.06 -51.96
N THR A 588 -39.75 10.89 -52.66
CA THR A 588 -39.58 11.41 -54.03
C THR A 588 -40.16 10.50 -55.11
N MET A 589 -40.34 9.20 -54.87
CA MET A 589 -41.06 8.31 -55.80
C MET A 589 -42.59 8.41 -55.70
N GLN A 590 -43.15 8.97 -54.61
CA GLN A 590 -44.61 9.17 -54.47
C GLN A 590 -45.14 10.51 -55.02
N SER A 591 -44.30 11.40 -55.56
CA SER A 591 -44.75 12.67 -56.15
C SER A 591 -44.86 12.63 -57.68
N VAL A 592 -45.33 11.53 -58.27
CA VAL A 592 -45.74 11.52 -59.68
C VAL A 592 -47.16 10.95 -59.81
N ARG A 593 -48.09 11.87 -60.09
CA ARG A 593 -49.47 11.72 -60.59
C ARG A 593 -50.55 11.14 -59.66
N SER A 594 -51.34 12.05 -59.08
CA SER A 594 -52.80 12.02 -59.22
C SER A 594 -53.24 13.26 -60.00
N LEU A 595 -53.26 13.16 -61.33
CA LEU A 595 -54.15 13.99 -62.15
C LEU A 595 -55.41 13.16 -62.34
N PHE A 596 -56.35 13.28 -61.40
CA PHE A 596 -57.81 13.28 -61.52
C PHE A 596 -58.41 13.48 -60.14
#